data_AF-C9LQH5-F1
#
_entry.id   AF-C9LQH5-F1
#
_cell.length_a   1.000
_cell.length_b   1.000
_cell.length_c   1.000
_cell.angle_alpha   90.00
_cell.angle_beta   90.00
_cell.angle_gamma   90.00
#
_symmetry.space_group_name_H-M   'P 1'
#
loop_
_entity.id
_entity.type
_entity.pdbx_description
1 polymer ?
#
loop_
_entity_poly.entity_id
_entity_poly.type
_entity_poly.pdbx_seq_one_letter_code
_entity_poly.pdbx_strand_id
1 'polypeptide(L)'
;MIKLKDEIKRVEAVKGNVVPVSKQLYLNLLKEIKLLRFKAHMANDWNLPLKEKEKVYRDITELLFEFWRDQRNGAYKMAENKNTVKAETAVPEVKVGIEKVALFKKHLEDAKISGFGIQDFKDDVHSQAFRSNLPVAGQNLPFMILFDDSVYTIIQVQVAAAIVTKEKKATVCEELNALNDQYRMLKYSVDEAGNVLLTCCIPAGLDHFDAPLVVAILNQIQGHLNAVYPTIMEKLWKK
;
A
#
# COMPACT_ATOMS: atom_id res chain seq x y z
N MET A 1 -6.69 -9.41 -34.44
CA MET A 1 -5.82 -8.93 -33.34
C MET A 1 -6.62 -7.98 -32.48
N ILE A 2 -6.95 -8.37 -31.26
CA ILE A 2 -7.60 -7.49 -30.28
C ILE A 2 -6.51 -6.51 -29.80
N LYS A 3 -6.75 -5.20 -29.88
CA LYS A 3 -5.80 -4.18 -29.41
C LYS A 3 -5.88 -4.15 -27.88
N LEU A 4 -4.74 -3.96 -27.21
CA LEU A 4 -4.64 -3.96 -25.73
C LEU A 4 -5.64 -3.00 -25.05
N LYS A 5 -6.02 -1.90 -25.71
CA LYS A 5 -7.04 -0.94 -25.23
C LYS A 5 -8.45 -1.52 -25.16
N ASP A 6 -8.76 -2.50 -26.01
CA ASP A 6 -10.07 -3.15 -26.06
C ASP A 6 -10.17 -4.24 -24.96
N GLU A 7 -9.04 -4.84 -24.57
CA GLU A 7 -8.96 -5.76 -23.43
C GLU A 7 -9.10 -5.01 -22.09
N ILE A 8 -8.49 -3.82 -21.96
CA ILE A 8 -8.64 -2.95 -20.77
C ILE A 8 -10.11 -2.57 -20.55
N LYS A 9 -10.80 -2.14 -21.61
CA LYS A 9 -12.25 -1.83 -21.54
C LYS A 9 -13.11 -3.06 -21.24
N ARG A 10 -12.67 -4.26 -21.61
CA ARG A 10 -13.36 -5.51 -21.30
C ARG A 10 -13.17 -5.91 -19.83
N VAL A 11 -11.97 -5.73 -19.28
CA VAL A 11 -11.68 -5.95 -17.85
C VAL A 11 -12.45 -4.96 -16.97
N GLU A 12 -12.57 -3.69 -17.40
CA GLU A 12 -13.38 -2.67 -16.73
C GLU A 12 -14.90 -2.97 -16.75
N ALA A 13 -15.36 -3.80 -17.68
CA ALA A 13 -16.80 -4.11 -17.86
C ALA A 13 -17.29 -5.36 -17.12
N VAL A 14 -16.39 -6.27 -16.69
CA VAL A 14 -16.80 -7.55 -16.11
C VAL A 14 -16.68 -7.48 -14.58
N LYS A 15 -17.84 -7.23 -13.94
CA LYS A 15 -18.10 -7.33 -12.49
C LYS A 15 -17.24 -8.40 -11.79
N GLY A 16 -16.45 -8.00 -10.80
CA GLY A 16 -15.83 -8.92 -9.85
C GLY A 16 -14.55 -8.37 -9.24
N ASN A 17 -14.64 -7.25 -8.50
CA ASN A 17 -13.43 -6.54 -8.03
C ASN A 17 -12.61 -7.27 -6.96
N VAL A 18 -13.03 -8.43 -6.46
CA VAL A 18 -12.13 -9.37 -5.76
C VAL A 18 -12.61 -10.80 -5.99
N VAL A 19 -11.80 -11.62 -6.65
CA VAL A 19 -11.98 -13.07 -6.63
C VAL A 19 -11.49 -13.55 -5.26
N PRO A 20 -12.34 -14.20 -4.42
CA PRO A 20 -11.87 -14.79 -3.18
C PRO A 20 -10.80 -15.83 -3.49
N VAL A 21 -9.58 -15.55 -3.08
CA VAL A 21 -8.42 -16.38 -3.40
C VAL A 21 -8.41 -17.57 -2.43
N SER A 22 -8.75 -18.76 -2.92
CA SER A 22 -8.56 -19.99 -2.12
C SER A 22 -7.08 -20.14 -1.73
N LYS A 23 -6.78 -20.79 -0.61
CA LYS A 23 -5.39 -21.04 -0.17
C LYS A 23 -4.51 -21.57 -1.31
N GLN A 24 -5.05 -22.48 -2.13
CA GLN A 24 -4.33 -23.06 -3.26
C GLN A 24 -4.08 -22.04 -4.38
N LEU A 25 -5.10 -21.24 -4.75
CA LEU A 25 -4.96 -20.20 -5.78
C LEU A 25 -3.95 -19.13 -5.34
N TYR A 26 -3.94 -18.80 -4.05
CA TYR A 26 -3.03 -17.83 -3.45
C TYR A 26 -1.58 -18.32 -3.51
N LEU A 27 -1.35 -19.57 -3.10
CA LEU A 27 -0.02 -20.17 -3.17
C LEU A 27 0.49 -20.29 -4.61
N ASN A 28 -0.39 -20.51 -5.59
CA ASN A 28 -0.03 -20.53 -7.01
C ASN A 28 0.34 -19.14 -7.52
N LEU A 29 -0.46 -18.11 -7.21
CA LEU A 29 -0.16 -16.72 -7.55
C LEU A 29 1.22 -16.28 -7.05
N LEU A 30 1.59 -16.67 -5.83
CA LEU A 30 2.90 -16.34 -5.26
C LEU A 30 4.06 -17.01 -5.99
N LYS A 31 3.88 -18.27 -6.39
CA LYS A 31 4.87 -18.98 -7.21
C LYS A 31 5.08 -18.27 -8.54
N GLU A 32 3.99 -17.84 -9.19
CA GLU A 32 4.05 -17.10 -10.46
C GLU A 32 4.71 -15.72 -10.29
N ILE A 33 4.35 -14.95 -9.26
CA ILE A 33 4.96 -13.65 -8.98
C ILE A 33 6.47 -13.78 -8.73
N LYS A 34 6.90 -14.83 -8.01
CA LYS A 34 8.32 -15.12 -7.78
C LYS A 34 9.07 -15.42 -9.09
N LEU A 35 8.46 -16.16 -10.01
CA LEU A 35 9.02 -16.43 -11.35
C LEU A 35 9.11 -15.16 -12.21
N LEU A 36 8.11 -14.26 -12.11
CA LEU A 36 8.08 -13.00 -12.86
C LEU A 36 9.17 -12.01 -12.41
N ARG A 37 9.60 -12.04 -11.14
CA ARG A 37 10.72 -11.20 -10.66
C ARG A 37 12.03 -11.47 -11.41
N PHE A 38 12.29 -12.73 -11.82
CA PHE A 38 13.51 -13.07 -12.55
C PHE A 38 13.42 -12.76 -14.05
N LYS A 39 12.22 -12.83 -14.66
CA LYS A 39 12.06 -12.50 -16.09
C LYS A 39 12.24 -10.99 -16.38
N ALA A 40 11.95 -10.11 -15.43
CA ALA A 40 12.23 -8.67 -15.56
C ALA A 40 13.73 -8.34 -15.51
N HIS A 41 14.57 -9.22 -14.95
CA HIS A 41 16.03 -9.06 -14.90
C HIS A 41 16.78 -9.74 -16.05
N MET A 42 16.07 -10.30 -17.03
CA MET A 42 16.66 -10.90 -18.23
C MET A 42 16.14 -10.17 -19.48
N ALA A 43 16.08 -8.84 -19.45
CA ALA A 43 16.12 -8.08 -20.70
C ALA A 43 17.54 -8.22 -21.25
N ASN A 44 17.66 -8.60 -22.53
CA ASN A 44 18.90 -8.93 -23.24
C ASN A 44 19.97 -7.81 -23.23
N ASP A 45 19.68 -6.67 -22.62
CA ASP A 45 20.53 -5.48 -22.53
C ASP A 45 21.57 -5.58 -21.40
N TRP A 46 21.54 -6.64 -20.58
CA TRP A 46 22.44 -6.79 -19.42
C TRP A 46 23.82 -7.37 -19.75
N ASN A 47 24.04 -7.87 -20.97
CA ASN A 47 25.31 -8.48 -21.39
C ASN A 47 26.33 -7.52 -22.03
N LEU A 48 26.10 -6.20 -21.95
CA LEU A 48 27.08 -5.21 -22.39
C LEU A 48 28.27 -5.15 -21.41
N PRO A 49 29.53 -5.18 -21.90
CA PRO A 49 30.71 -5.04 -21.05
C PRO A 49 30.70 -3.70 -20.30
N LEU A 50 31.28 -3.67 -19.09
CA LEU A 50 31.18 -2.56 -18.12
C LEU A 50 31.46 -1.16 -18.73
N LYS A 51 32.41 -1.09 -19.67
CA LYS A 51 32.78 0.15 -20.39
C LYS A 51 31.67 0.71 -21.30
N GLU A 52 30.75 -0.12 -21.78
CA GLU A 52 29.59 0.32 -22.57
C GLU A 52 28.42 0.70 -21.66
N LYS A 53 28.31 0.10 -20.47
CA LYS A 53 27.33 0.52 -19.43
C LYS A 53 27.64 1.91 -18.88
N GLU A 54 28.92 2.26 -18.69
CA GLU A 54 29.32 3.62 -18.25
C GLU A 54 28.94 4.72 -19.25
N LYS A 55 28.75 4.39 -20.53
CA LYS A 55 28.23 5.34 -21.54
C LYS A 55 26.71 5.50 -21.52
N VAL A 56 25.98 4.49 -21.05
CA VAL A 56 24.51 4.46 -21.01
C VAL A 56 23.97 4.99 -19.68
N TYR A 57 24.69 4.78 -18.58
CA TYR A 57 24.42 5.44 -17.31
C TYR A 57 25.06 6.82 -17.28
N ARG A 58 24.56 7.73 -18.13
CA ARG A 58 24.66 9.15 -17.83
C ARG A 58 23.91 9.39 -16.53
N ASP A 59 24.67 9.90 -15.58
CA ASP A 59 24.36 10.22 -14.20
C ASP A 59 22.86 10.48 -13.96
N ILE A 60 22.21 9.68 -13.11
CA ILE A 60 20.81 9.92 -12.69
C ILE A 60 20.68 11.33 -12.08
N THR A 61 21.79 11.87 -11.56
CA THR A 61 21.92 13.25 -11.10
C THR A 61 21.86 14.27 -12.25
N GLU A 62 22.38 13.98 -13.45
CA GLU A 62 22.22 14.82 -14.65
C GLU A 62 20.77 14.79 -15.16
N LEU A 63 20.08 13.64 -15.15
CA LEU A 63 18.69 13.54 -15.60
C LEU A 63 17.70 14.31 -14.70
N LEU A 64 17.91 14.27 -13.37
CA LEU A 64 17.14 15.07 -12.42
C LEU A 64 17.45 16.58 -12.54
N PHE A 65 18.69 16.94 -12.89
CA PHE A 65 19.07 18.33 -13.16
C PHE A 65 18.57 18.83 -14.53
N GLU A 66 18.55 18.01 -15.57
CA GLU A 66 18.08 18.37 -16.93
C GLU A 66 16.56 18.57 -16.97
N PHE A 67 15.78 17.76 -16.23
CA PHE A 67 14.34 17.99 -16.05
C PHE A 67 14.03 19.36 -15.41
N TRP A 68 14.96 19.91 -14.62
CA TRP A 68 14.88 21.24 -14.03
C TRP A 68 15.63 22.34 -14.82
N ARG A 69 16.39 21.99 -15.87
CA ARG A 69 17.18 22.95 -16.65
C ARG A 69 16.53 23.40 -17.95
N ASP A 70 15.57 22.64 -18.49
CA ASP A 70 14.95 22.95 -19.79
C ASP A 70 13.70 23.84 -19.70
N GLN A 71 13.85 24.98 -19.02
CA GLN A 71 12.95 26.15 -19.11
C GLN A 71 13.73 27.45 -19.28
N ARG A 72 15.02 27.41 -19.68
CA ARG A 72 15.86 28.61 -19.73
C ARG A 72 16.61 28.79 -21.05
N ASN A 73 15.87 28.89 -22.15
CA ASN A 73 16.39 29.52 -23.39
C ASN A 73 15.32 30.27 -24.22
N GLY A 74 14.22 30.69 -23.59
CA GLY A 74 13.37 31.76 -24.10
C GLY A 74 13.41 32.92 -23.12
N ALA A 75 13.71 34.13 -23.59
CA ALA A 75 13.79 35.33 -22.75
C ALA A 75 12.56 35.45 -21.83
N TYR A 76 12.79 35.46 -20.51
CA TYR A 76 11.76 35.76 -19.53
C TYR A 76 11.39 37.24 -19.68
N LYS A 77 10.31 37.53 -20.39
CA LYS A 77 9.53 38.74 -20.09
C LYS A 77 8.80 38.46 -18.78
N MET A 78 9.25 39.09 -17.71
CA MET A 78 8.43 39.24 -16.51
C MET A 78 7.13 39.91 -16.98
N ALA A 79 6.01 39.19 -16.90
CA ALA A 79 4.72 39.84 -16.98
C ALA A 79 4.61 40.73 -15.75
N GLU A 80 4.76 42.05 -15.94
CA GLU A 80 4.21 43.01 -15.00
C GLU A 80 2.69 42.81 -14.98
N ASN A 81 2.21 41.98 -14.08
CA ASN A 81 0.81 42.01 -13.70
C ASN A 81 0.75 42.54 -12.28
N LYS A 82 0.24 43.77 -12.19
CA LYS A 82 -0.17 44.42 -10.95
C LYS A 82 -1.03 43.44 -10.16
N ASN A 83 -0.51 42.95 -9.04
CA ASN A 83 -1.34 42.39 -7.99
C ASN A 83 -2.25 43.50 -7.45
N THR A 84 -3.44 43.61 -8.04
CA THR A 84 -4.61 43.94 -7.22
C THR A 84 -4.91 42.66 -6.47
N VAL A 85 -4.64 42.67 -5.17
CA VAL A 85 -5.06 41.62 -4.25
C VAL A 85 -6.59 41.59 -4.29
N LYS A 86 -7.16 40.70 -5.10
CA LYS A 86 -8.52 40.22 -4.90
C LYS A 86 -8.41 39.07 -3.91
N ALA A 87 -9.07 39.23 -2.77
CA ALA A 87 -9.24 38.19 -1.78
C ALA A 87 -9.61 36.88 -2.48
N GLU A 88 -8.75 35.87 -2.32
CA GLU A 88 -9.11 34.50 -2.64
C GLU A 88 -10.30 34.15 -1.77
N THR A 89 -11.48 34.08 -2.39
CA THR A 89 -12.63 33.38 -1.84
C THR A 89 -12.16 31.98 -1.44
N ALA A 90 -12.22 31.69 -0.14
CA ALA A 90 -11.86 30.41 0.43
C ALA A 90 -12.54 29.27 -0.36
N VAL A 91 -11.73 28.46 -1.04
CA VAL A 91 -12.18 27.15 -1.50
C VAL A 91 -12.46 26.35 -0.22
N PRO A 92 -13.66 25.78 -0.04
CA PRO A 92 -13.95 25.02 1.17
C PRO A 92 -12.91 23.89 1.32
N GLU A 93 -12.25 23.82 2.47
CA GLU A 93 -11.34 22.72 2.80
C GLU A 93 -12.10 21.39 2.65
N VAL A 94 -11.71 20.58 1.68
CA VAL A 94 -12.26 19.23 1.50
C VAL A 94 -11.67 18.35 2.60
N LYS A 95 -12.51 17.94 3.54
CA LYS A 95 -12.14 17.06 4.66
C LYS A 95 -12.18 15.60 4.22
N VAL A 96 -11.20 15.22 3.40
CA VAL A 96 -11.12 13.90 2.73
C VAL A 96 -11.29 12.73 3.70
N GLY A 97 -10.69 12.79 4.89
CA GLY A 97 -10.77 11.73 5.89
C GLY A 97 -12.20 11.50 6.38
N ILE A 98 -12.94 12.57 6.65
CA ILE A 98 -14.34 12.50 7.09
C ILE A 98 -15.22 11.85 6.01
N GLU A 99 -15.01 12.22 4.75
CA GLU A 99 -15.80 11.68 3.64
C GLU A 99 -15.51 10.21 3.38
N LYS A 100 -14.23 9.79 3.41
CA LYS A 100 -13.84 8.38 3.33
C LYS A 100 -14.49 7.55 4.44
N VAL A 101 -14.51 8.07 5.66
CA VAL A 101 -15.17 7.43 6.80
C VAL A 101 -16.68 7.29 6.55
N ALA A 102 -17.33 8.34 6.07
CA ALA A 102 -18.77 8.30 5.78
C ALA A 102 -19.12 7.24 4.72
N LEU A 103 -18.34 7.18 3.64
CA LEU A 103 -18.48 6.17 2.59
C LEU A 103 -18.27 4.75 3.15
N PHE A 104 -17.25 4.57 4.00
CA PHE A 104 -16.96 3.28 4.62
C PHE A 104 -18.06 2.84 5.59
N LYS A 105 -18.56 3.74 6.47
CA LYS A 105 -19.68 3.46 7.38
C LYS A 105 -20.93 3.02 6.62
N LYS A 106 -21.30 3.78 5.59
CA LYS A 106 -22.44 3.44 4.74
C LYS A 106 -22.29 2.05 4.13
N HIS A 107 -21.10 1.72 3.61
CA HIS A 107 -20.85 0.38 3.08
C HIS A 107 -20.99 -0.72 4.14
N LEU A 108 -20.46 -0.51 5.36
CA LEU A 108 -20.61 -1.47 6.46
C LEU A 108 -22.08 -1.69 6.82
N GLU A 109 -22.88 -0.62 6.89
CA GLU A 109 -24.32 -0.69 7.15
C GLU A 109 -25.07 -1.44 6.05
N ASP A 110 -24.85 -1.07 4.78
CA ASP A 110 -25.46 -1.70 3.61
C ASP A 110 -25.12 -3.20 3.52
N ALA A 111 -23.87 -3.55 3.82
CA ALA A 111 -23.37 -4.93 3.83
C ALA A 111 -23.66 -5.68 5.15
N LYS A 112 -24.29 -5.03 6.14
CA LYS A 112 -24.59 -5.58 7.48
C LYS A 112 -23.34 -6.11 8.21
N ILE A 113 -22.21 -5.46 8.00
CA ILE A 113 -20.94 -5.78 8.66
C ILE A 113 -20.90 -5.04 10.00
N SER A 114 -20.63 -5.78 11.08
CA SER A 114 -20.54 -5.25 12.45
C SER A 114 -19.25 -5.72 13.13
N GLY A 115 -19.00 -5.27 14.37
CA GLY A 115 -17.84 -5.68 15.16
C GLY A 115 -16.64 -4.73 15.11
N PHE A 116 -16.81 -3.53 14.53
CA PHE A 116 -15.81 -2.46 14.58
C PHE A 116 -16.08 -1.51 15.75
N GLY A 117 -15.04 -1.24 16.53
CA GLY A 117 -14.97 -0.02 17.36
C GLY A 117 -14.44 1.13 16.53
N ILE A 118 -14.92 2.35 16.79
CA ILE A 118 -14.44 3.56 16.10
C ILE A 118 -13.70 4.44 17.10
N GLN A 119 -12.53 4.91 16.70
CA GLN A 119 -11.77 5.92 17.42
C GLN A 119 -11.59 7.15 16.54
N ASP A 120 -12.01 8.29 17.07
CA ASP A 120 -11.72 9.60 16.51
C ASP A 120 -10.52 10.21 17.25
N PHE A 121 -9.46 10.55 16.52
CA PHE A 121 -8.25 11.12 17.09
C PHE A 121 -8.36 12.63 17.33
N LYS A 122 -9.33 13.30 16.71
CA LYS A 122 -9.56 14.75 16.81
C LYS A 122 -8.29 15.57 16.52
N ASP A 123 -7.53 15.15 15.53
CA ASP A 123 -6.34 15.85 15.04
C ASP A 123 -6.67 16.74 13.84
N ASP A 124 -5.69 17.53 13.40
CA ASP A 124 -5.85 18.51 12.32
C ASP A 124 -6.04 17.86 10.93
N VAL A 125 -5.73 16.56 10.80
CA VAL A 125 -5.88 15.78 9.56
C VAL A 125 -7.09 14.84 9.58
N HIS A 126 -7.99 15.08 10.54
CA HIS A 126 -9.27 14.39 10.70
C HIS A 126 -9.16 12.85 10.73
N SER A 127 -8.10 12.33 11.38
CA SER A 127 -7.83 10.91 11.47
C SER A 127 -8.92 10.17 12.25
N GLN A 128 -9.40 9.06 11.70
CA GLN A 128 -10.27 8.12 12.39
C GLN A 128 -9.84 6.68 12.11
N ALA A 129 -9.85 5.85 13.16
CA ALA A 129 -9.54 4.44 13.06
C ALA A 129 -10.74 3.55 13.37
N PHE A 130 -10.97 2.58 12.50
CA PHE A 130 -11.85 1.44 12.77
C PHE A 130 -10.99 0.31 13.32
N ARG A 131 -11.29 -0.15 14.54
CA ARG A 131 -10.54 -1.19 15.25
C ARG A 131 -11.39 -2.44 15.42
N SER A 132 -10.79 -3.60 15.22
CA SER A 132 -11.41 -4.88 15.51
C SER A 132 -10.34 -5.97 15.64
N ASN A 133 -10.78 -7.22 15.76
CA ASN A 133 -9.90 -8.37 15.86
C ASN A 133 -10.13 -9.32 14.69
N LEU A 134 -9.04 -9.80 14.11
CA LEU A 134 -9.03 -10.70 12.97
C LEU A 134 -8.77 -12.14 13.43
N PRO A 135 -9.70 -13.09 13.23
CA PRO A 135 -9.46 -14.47 13.61
C PRO A 135 -8.47 -15.13 12.63
N VAL A 136 -7.32 -15.54 13.16
CA VAL A 136 -6.20 -16.13 12.41
C VAL A 136 -5.63 -17.30 13.19
N ALA A 137 -5.64 -18.50 12.61
CA ALA A 137 -5.02 -19.71 13.18
C ALA A 137 -5.36 -19.96 14.68
N GLY A 138 -6.61 -19.69 15.09
CA GLY A 138 -7.08 -19.85 16.47
C GLY A 138 -6.73 -18.69 17.42
N GLN A 139 -6.08 -17.64 16.91
CA GLN A 139 -5.81 -16.38 17.61
C GLN A 139 -6.73 -15.27 17.09
N ASN A 140 -6.88 -14.21 17.87
CA ASN A 140 -7.60 -12.99 17.49
C ASN A 140 -6.63 -11.82 17.44
N LEU A 141 -6.14 -11.50 16.24
CA LEU A 141 -5.11 -10.48 16.04
C LEU A 141 -5.75 -9.09 15.97
N PRO A 142 -5.36 -8.12 16.81
CA PRO A 142 -5.93 -6.79 16.74
C PRO A 142 -5.47 -6.09 15.45
N PHE A 143 -6.38 -5.37 14.83
CA PHE A 143 -6.09 -4.56 13.65
C PHE A 143 -6.83 -3.22 13.68
N MET A 144 -6.34 -2.30 12.87
CA MET A 144 -6.97 -1.01 12.61
C MET A 144 -7.01 -0.70 11.11
N ILE A 145 -8.05 0.01 10.70
CA ILE A 145 -8.17 0.67 9.41
C ILE A 145 -8.17 2.18 9.69
N LEU A 146 -7.14 2.88 9.25
CA LEU A 146 -6.96 4.31 9.44
C LEU A 146 -7.37 5.07 8.17
N PHE A 147 -8.22 6.06 8.39
CA PHE A 147 -8.58 7.09 7.42
C PHE A 147 -8.10 8.43 7.94
N ASP A 148 -7.50 9.23 7.09
CA ASP A 148 -7.08 10.60 7.34
C ASP A 148 -7.28 11.42 6.04
N ASP A 149 -6.90 12.69 6.07
CA ASP A 149 -6.99 13.56 4.90
C ASP A 149 -5.98 13.23 3.77
N SER A 150 -5.12 12.22 3.96
CA SER A 150 -4.19 11.79 2.92
C SER A 150 -4.90 10.99 1.81
N VAL A 151 -4.17 10.72 0.73
CA VAL A 151 -4.63 9.82 -0.34
C VAL A 151 -4.59 8.34 0.04
N TYR A 152 -4.14 8.00 1.25
CA TYR A 152 -3.99 6.62 1.67
C TYR A 152 -5.16 6.18 2.55
N THR A 153 -5.38 4.87 2.58
CA THR A 153 -6.11 4.17 3.63
C THR A 153 -5.19 3.08 4.13
N ILE A 154 -4.93 3.05 5.43
CA ILE A 154 -3.94 2.15 6.02
C ILE A 154 -4.65 1.06 6.79
N ILE A 155 -4.45 -0.20 6.41
CA ILE A 155 -4.81 -1.36 7.22
C ILE A 155 -3.55 -1.81 7.94
N GLN A 156 -3.59 -1.88 9.26
CA GLN A 156 -2.49 -2.36 10.08
C GLN A 156 -2.97 -3.46 11.01
N VAL A 157 -2.30 -4.62 10.96
CA VAL A 157 -2.55 -5.77 11.84
C VAL A 157 -1.34 -5.96 12.75
N GLN A 158 -1.58 -6.12 14.05
CA GLN A 158 -0.54 -6.53 14.99
C GLN A 158 -0.46 -8.06 14.98
N VAL A 159 0.57 -8.59 14.33
CA VAL A 159 0.77 -10.04 14.13
C VAL A 159 1.28 -10.69 15.41
N ALA A 160 2.18 -10.02 16.12
CA ALA A 160 2.67 -10.46 17.42
C ALA A 160 2.97 -9.25 18.31
N ALA A 161 2.70 -9.38 19.60
CA ALA A 161 2.88 -8.31 20.57
C ALA A 161 4.17 -8.51 21.38
N ALA A 162 5.01 -7.46 21.45
CA ALA A 162 6.19 -7.35 22.32
C ALA A 162 7.09 -8.61 22.37
N ILE A 163 7.24 -9.30 21.24
CA ILE A 163 7.96 -10.58 21.16
C ILE A 163 9.41 -10.41 20.68
N VAL A 164 9.68 -9.34 19.93
CA VAL A 164 10.99 -9.11 19.31
C VAL A 164 11.86 -8.30 20.26
N THR A 165 12.88 -8.95 20.84
CA THR A 165 13.89 -8.26 21.65
C THR A 165 14.94 -7.58 20.76
N LYS A 166 15.75 -6.69 21.35
CA LYS A 166 16.81 -5.98 20.61
C LYS A 166 17.82 -6.94 19.97
N GLU A 167 18.14 -8.02 20.65
CA GLU A 167 19.10 -9.04 20.21
C GLU A 167 18.55 -9.84 19.01
N LYS A 168 17.23 -10.07 18.97
CA LYS A 168 16.56 -10.84 17.91
C LYS A 168 16.17 -10.00 16.70
N LYS A 169 16.16 -8.67 16.83
CA LYS A 169 15.61 -7.76 15.82
C LYS A 169 16.23 -7.96 14.44
N ALA A 170 17.54 -8.13 14.34
CA ALA A 170 18.22 -8.34 13.05
C ALA A 170 17.72 -9.60 12.33
N THR A 171 17.76 -10.75 13.01
CA THR A 171 17.29 -12.04 12.45
C THR A 171 15.81 -12.02 12.11
N VAL A 172 14.97 -11.44 12.98
CA VAL A 172 13.53 -11.32 12.69
C VAL A 172 13.30 -10.42 11.46
N CYS A 173 14.02 -9.29 11.35
CA CYS A 173 13.89 -8.41 10.20
C CYS A 173 14.29 -9.08 8.88
N GLU A 174 15.31 -9.94 8.86
CA GLU A 174 15.67 -10.74 7.68
C GLU A 174 14.52 -11.66 7.26
N GLU A 175 13.92 -12.36 8.23
CA GLU A 175 12.79 -13.27 7.98
C GLU A 175 11.54 -12.53 7.49
N LEU A 176 11.23 -11.37 8.10
CA LEU A 176 10.15 -10.51 7.65
C LEU A 176 10.43 -9.92 6.27
N ASN A 177 11.70 -9.63 5.94
CA ASN A 177 12.07 -9.15 4.61
C ASN A 177 11.85 -10.23 3.54
N ALA A 178 12.15 -11.49 3.84
CA ALA A 178 11.84 -12.61 2.95
C ALA A 178 10.33 -12.78 2.70
N LEU A 179 9.48 -12.43 3.68
CA LEU A 179 8.03 -12.35 3.49
C LEU A 179 7.63 -11.15 2.62
N ASN A 180 8.21 -9.98 2.87
CA ASN A 180 7.98 -8.78 2.05
C ASN A 180 8.33 -9.02 0.56
N ASP A 181 9.33 -9.86 0.30
CA ASP A 181 9.68 -10.26 -1.07
C ASP A 181 8.69 -11.20 -1.75
N GLN A 182 7.77 -11.80 -0.99
CA GLN A 182 6.75 -12.66 -1.58
C GLN A 182 5.47 -11.86 -1.87
N TYR A 183 5.20 -10.80 -1.12
CA TYR A 183 3.93 -10.08 -1.14
C TYR A 183 4.13 -8.59 -1.40
N ARG A 184 3.84 -8.14 -2.63
CA ARG A 184 4.09 -6.74 -3.05
C ARG A 184 3.30 -5.68 -2.27
N MET A 185 2.09 -6.00 -1.82
CA MET A 185 1.18 -5.04 -1.18
C MET A 185 1.33 -5.01 0.35
N LEU A 186 1.94 -6.04 0.93
CA LEU A 186 2.01 -6.23 2.37
C LEU A 186 3.41 -5.95 2.90
N LYS A 187 3.51 -5.11 3.92
CA LYS A 187 4.79 -4.79 4.57
C LYS A 187 4.78 -5.22 6.03
N TYR A 188 5.63 -6.18 6.33
CA TYR A 188 6.00 -6.56 7.68
C TYR A 188 7.09 -5.64 8.23
N SER A 189 6.92 -5.23 9.49
CA SER A 189 7.87 -4.39 10.23
C SER A 189 7.88 -4.74 11.72
N VAL A 190 8.90 -4.28 12.44
CA VAL A 190 8.99 -4.37 13.90
C VAL A 190 9.09 -2.96 14.46
N ASP A 191 8.18 -2.60 15.37
CA ASP A 191 8.20 -1.30 16.03
C ASP A 191 9.23 -1.24 17.18
N GLU A 192 9.29 -0.11 17.87
CA GLU A 192 10.23 0.08 18.99
C GLU A 192 9.88 -0.77 20.23
N ALA A 193 8.60 -1.10 20.40
CA ALA A 193 8.11 -1.93 21.49
C ALA A 193 8.28 -3.44 21.22
N GLY A 194 8.83 -3.83 20.06
CA GLY A 194 9.03 -5.22 19.69
C GLY A 194 7.78 -5.91 19.16
N ASN A 195 6.76 -5.14 18.75
CA ASN A 195 5.59 -5.67 18.07
C ASN A 195 5.92 -5.96 16.60
N VAL A 196 5.42 -7.07 16.09
CA VAL A 196 5.45 -7.37 14.66
C VAL A 196 4.16 -6.86 14.04
N LEU A 197 4.29 -5.93 13.10
CA LEU A 197 3.18 -5.28 12.42
C LEU A 197 3.15 -5.68 10.95
N LEU A 198 1.95 -5.92 10.44
CA LEU A 198 1.66 -6.08 9.02
C LEU A 198 0.86 -4.87 8.55
N THR A 199 1.40 -4.09 7.63
CA THR A 199 0.77 -2.89 7.08
C THR A 199 0.45 -3.08 5.61
N CYS A 200 -0.75 -2.66 5.21
CA CYS A 200 -1.20 -2.57 3.82
C CYS A 200 -1.69 -1.14 3.57
N CYS A 201 -1.10 -0.48 2.59
CA CYS A 201 -1.50 0.87 2.18
C CYS A 201 -2.30 0.80 0.88
N ILE A 202 -3.50 1.36 0.89
CA ILE A 202 -4.38 1.45 -0.28
C ILE A 202 -4.34 2.90 -0.76
N PRO A 203 -3.68 3.20 -1.90
CA PRO A 203 -3.72 4.53 -2.47
C PRO A 203 -5.06 4.74 -3.18
N ALA A 204 -5.91 5.57 -2.60
CA ALA A 204 -7.15 6.00 -3.22
C ALA A 204 -7.47 7.42 -2.70
N GLY A 205 -7.39 8.40 -3.60
CA GLY A 205 -8.03 9.70 -3.37
C GLY A 205 -9.54 9.54 -3.25
N LEU A 206 -10.22 10.58 -2.76
CA LEU A 206 -11.65 10.53 -2.46
C LEU A 206 -12.50 10.06 -3.67
N ASP A 207 -12.26 10.59 -4.87
CA ASP A 207 -13.00 10.25 -6.09
C ASP A 207 -12.88 8.79 -6.54
N HIS A 208 -11.89 8.07 -6.02
CA HIS A 208 -11.59 6.68 -6.37
C HIS A 208 -11.64 5.75 -5.15
N PHE A 209 -12.14 6.24 -4.02
CA PHE A 209 -12.23 5.46 -2.81
C PHE A 209 -13.32 4.38 -2.94
N ASP A 210 -12.91 3.11 -2.84
CA ASP A 210 -13.79 1.94 -2.91
C ASP A 210 -13.84 1.24 -1.55
N ALA A 211 -14.88 1.51 -0.76
CA ALA A 211 -15.09 0.89 0.55
C ALA A 211 -15.17 -0.66 0.49
N PRO A 212 -15.91 -1.28 -0.44
CA PRO A 212 -15.85 -2.72 -0.68
C PRO A 212 -14.43 -3.28 -0.87
N LEU A 213 -13.56 -2.56 -1.60
CA LEU A 213 -12.18 -2.98 -1.81
C LEU A 213 -11.40 -3.05 -0.49
N VAL A 214 -11.60 -2.10 0.43
CA VAL A 214 -10.95 -2.11 1.76
C VAL A 214 -11.31 -3.39 2.53
N VAL A 215 -12.60 -3.76 2.56
CA VAL A 215 -13.07 -5.01 3.20
C VAL A 215 -12.48 -6.24 2.53
N ALA A 216 -12.44 -6.24 1.20
CA ALA A 216 -11.95 -7.39 0.45
C ALA A 216 -10.43 -7.58 0.61
N ILE A 217 -9.65 -6.50 0.71
CA ILE A 217 -8.22 -6.54 1.07
C ILE A 217 -8.05 -7.05 2.51
N LEU A 218 -8.89 -6.64 3.46
CA LEU A 218 -8.85 -7.17 4.82
C LEU A 218 -9.07 -8.70 4.84
N ASN A 219 -10.02 -9.21 4.05
CA ASN A 219 -10.24 -10.65 3.90
C ASN A 219 -9.02 -11.36 3.27
N GLN A 220 -8.35 -10.71 2.31
CA GLN A 220 -7.13 -11.25 1.72
C GLN A 220 -5.96 -11.29 2.72
N ILE A 221 -5.82 -10.26 3.56
CA ILE A 221 -4.85 -10.23 4.66
C ILE A 221 -5.14 -11.36 5.64
N GLN A 222 -6.40 -11.63 5.97
CA GLN A 222 -6.79 -12.75 6.82
C GLN A 222 -6.39 -14.10 6.21
N GLY A 223 -6.70 -14.31 4.93
CA GLY A 223 -6.34 -15.54 4.21
C GLY A 223 -4.83 -15.74 4.14
N HIS A 224 -4.10 -14.65 3.88
CA HIS A 224 -2.64 -14.63 3.91
C HIS A 224 -2.11 -15.06 5.28
N LEU A 225 -2.52 -14.37 6.35
CA LEU A 225 -2.08 -14.66 7.70
C LEU A 225 -2.45 -16.08 8.11
N ASN A 226 -3.65 -16.58 7.80
CA ASN A 226 -3.98 -18.00 8.07
C ASN A 226 -3.03 -19.00 7.39
N ALA A 227 -2.45 -18.65 6.24
CA ALA A 227 -1.49 -19.50 5.55
C ALA A 227 -0.08 -19.43 6.14
N VAL A 228 0.38 -18.24 6.57
CA VAL A 228 1.79 -18.02 6.96
C VAL A 228 2.01 -17.88 8.46
N TYR A 229 0.97 -17.61 9.25
CA TYR A 229 1.06 -17.30 10.68
C TYR A 229 1.78 -18.38 11.49
N PRO A 230 1.52 -19.70 11.31
CA PRO A 230 2.26 -20.73 12.04
C PRO A 230 3.77 -20.66 11.79
N THR A 231 4.19 -20.43 10.54
CA THR A 231 5.61 -20.31 10.18
C THR A 231 6.23 -19.01 10.72
N ILE A 232 5.47 -17.90 10.73
CA ILE A 232 5.91 -16.65 11.36
C ILE A 232 6.17 -16.89 12.84
N MET A 233 5.20 -17.46 13.57
CA MET A 233 5.31 -17.67 15.01
C MET A 233 6.42 -18.65 15.37
N GLU A 234 6.62 -19.72 14.59
CA GLU A 234 7.74 -20.63 14.78
C GLU A 234 9.09 -19.90 14.73
N LYS A 235 9.25 -18.95 13.80
CA LYS A 235 10.48 -18.14 13.68
C LYS A 235 10.61 -17.14 14.82
N LEU A 236 9.52 -16.49 15.23
CA LEU A 236 9.53 -15.53 16.32
C LEU A 236 9.79 -16.17 17.70
N TRP A 237 9.34 -17.41 17.92
CA TRP A 237 9.54 -18.13 19.17
C TRP A 237 10.88 -18.86 19.29
N LYS A 238 11.62 -19.05 18.17
CA LYS A 238 12.96 -19.63 18.23
C LYS A 238 13.83 -18.82 19.18
N LYS A 239 14.47 -19.52 20.11
CA LYS A 239 15.26 -18.92 21.18
C LYS A 239 16.46 -18.18 20.63
#